data_AF-A0A6B3EZS5-F1
#
_entry.id   AF-A0A6B3EZS5-F1
#
_cell.length_a   1.000
_cell.length_b   1.000
_cell.length_c   1.000
_cell.angle_alpha   90.00
_cell.angle_beta   90.00
_cell.angle_gamma   90.00
#
_symmetry.space_group_name_H-M   'P 1'
#
loop_
_entity.id
_entity.type
_entity.pdbx_description
1 polymer ?
#
loop_
_entity_poly.entity_id
_entity_poly.type
_entity_poly.pdbx_seq_one_letter_code
_entity_poly.pdbx_strand_id
1 'polypeptide(L)'
;MARSVYVTGTDRGDGRQVVELGVMELLTRRVDRVAVFRPLVHDGPDRMYELFRERYGLSQPPDSVFGMHYARASALQAEQGLDELVSRLVEDYQRLAAAYDAVLVIGTDFAHTQLPDELGFNARLANEFGA
;
A
#
# COMPACT_ATOMS: atom_id res chain seq x y z
N MET A 1 -9.29 5.23 14.87
CA MET A 1 -8.51 4.40 13.93
C MET A 1 -9.12 4.58 12.56
N ALA A 2 -8.30 4.83 11.54
CA ALA A 2 -8.78 4.89 10.16
C ALA A 2 -9.38 3.53 9.76
N ARG A 3 -10.37 3.54 8.86
CA ARG A 3 -10.90 2.32 8.25
C ARG A 3 -10.02 1.97 7.06
N SER A 4 -9.52 0.75 7.02
CA SER A 4 -8.58 0.35 5.98
C SER A 4 -9.16 -0.71 5.08
N VAL A 5 -8.83 -0.60 3.80
CA VAL A 5 -9.15 -1.61 2.79
C VAL A 5 -7.86 -1.98 2.11
N TYR A 6 -7.48 -3.24 2.21
CA TYR A 6 -6.28 -3.77 1.57
C TYR A 6 -6.66 -4.44 0.25
N VAL A 7 -6.02 -4.01 -0.84
CA VAL A 7 -6.22 -4.59 -2.16
C VAL A 7 -4.89 -5.14 -2.64
N THR A 8 -4.81 -6.45 -2.82
CA THR A 8 -3.67 -7.12 -3.44
C THR A 8 -4.13 -8.06 -4.53
N GLY A 9 -3.18 -8.42 -5.38
CA GLY A 9 -3.40 -9.33 -6.49
C GLY A 9 -3.06 -10.75 -6.11
N THR A 10 -3.24 -11.65 -7.06
CA THR A 10 -2.70 -13.01 -6.99
C THR A 10 -1.62 -13.27 -8.03
N ASP A 11 -1.53 -12.42 -9.06
CA ASP A 11 -0.52 -12.47 -10.11
C ASP A 11 -0.44 -11.13 -10.86
N ARG A 12 0.53 -10.99 -11.76
CA ARG A 12 0.66 -9.83 -12.64
C ARG A 12 -0.47 -9.79 -13.66
N GLY A 13 -1.15 -8.65 -13.76
CA GLY A 13 -2.17 -8.41 -14.79
C GLY A 13 -3.53 -9.06 -14.49
N ASP A 14 -3.80 -9.39 -13.24
CA ASP A 14 -5.07 -9.96 -12.75
C ASP A 14 -6.26 -8.97 -12.74
N GLY A 15 -6.06 -7.75 -13.25
CA GLY A 15 -7.09 -6.72 -13.31
C GLY A 15 -7.34 -6.00 -11.99
N ARG A 16 -6.50 -6.21 -10.96
CA ARG A 16 -6.61 -5.57 -9.65
C ARG A 16 -6.76 -4.06 -9.69
N GLN A 17 -6.16 -3.40 -10.67
CA GLN A 17 -6.24 -1.94 -10.85
C GLN A 17 -7.68 -1.43 -10.96
N VAL A 18 -8.58 -2.22 -11.57
CA VAL A 18 -10.00 -1.88 -11.68
C VAL A 18 -10.68 -1.96 -10.31
N VAL A 19 -10.29 -2.94 -9.48
CA VAL A 19 -10.77 -3.08 -8.10
C VAL A 19 -10.29 -1.91 -7.25
N GLU A 20 -9.00 -1.55 -7.33
CA GLU A 20 -8.42 -0.40 -6.62
C GLU A 20 -9.19 0.90 -6.96
N LEU A 21 -9.48 1.13 -8.24
CA LEU A 21 -10.29 2.27 -8.71
C LEU A 21 -11.70 2.27 -8.13
N GLY A 22 -12.38 1.13 -8.20
CA GLY A 22 -13.74 1.00 -7.65
C GLY A 22 -13.77 1.24 -6.14
N VAL A 23 -12.78 0.72 -5.40
CA VAL A 23 -12.67 0.93 -3.96
C VAL A 23 -12.40 2.40 -3.65
N MET A 24 -11.46 3.05 -4.35
CA MET A 24 -11.17 4.48 -4.15
C MET A 24 -12.43 5.33 -4.37
N GLU A 25 -13.15 5.12 -5.48
CA GLU A 25 -14.41 5.80 -5.79
C GLU A 25 -15.45 5.66 -4.66
N LEU A 26 -15.55 4.47 -4.05
CA LEU A 26 -16.47 4.23 -2.95
C LEU A 26 -16.02 4.90 -1.65
N LEU A 27 -14.71 4.93 -1.36
CA LEU A 27 -14.16 5.55 -0.16
C LEU A 27 -14.33 7.07 -0.21
N THR A 28 -13.98 7.71 -1.32
CA THR A 28 -14.05 9.18 -1.48
C THR A 28 -15.48 9.72 -1.45
N ARG A 29 -16.49 8.86 -1.67
CA ARG A 29 -17.91 9.22 -1.51
C ARG A 29 -18.44 9.06 -0.09
N ARG A 30 -17.68 8.41 0.81
CA ARG A 30 -18.11 8.05 2.16
C ARG A 30 -17.41 8.82 3.27
N VAL A 31 -16.18 9.26 3.04
CA VAL A 31 -15.36 9.98 4.02
C VAL A 31 -14.63 11.15 3.38
N ASP A 32 -14.31 12.17 4.17
CA ASP A 32 -13.69 13.40 3.68
C ASP A 32 -12.17 13.24 3.42
N ARG A 33 -11.46 12.48 4.26
CA ARG A 33 -10.00 12.31 4.16
C ARG A 33 -9.64 10.86 3.86
N VAL A 34 -9.33 10.58 2.61
CA VAL A 34 -8.81 9.30 2.14
C VAL A 34 -7.32 9.41 1.85
N ALA A 35 -6.54 8.43 2.32
CA ALA A 35 -5.15 8.25 1.93
C ALA A 35 -4.95 6.96 1.14
N VAL A 36 -3.85 6.93 0.37
CA VAL A 36 -3.33 5.73 -0.28
C VAL A 36 -2.04 5.33 0.43
N PHE A 37 -1.85 4.05 0.67
CA PHE A 37 -0.58 3.52 1.17
C PHE A 37 -0.09 2.39 0.28
N ARG A 38 1.18 2.46 -0.10
CA ARG A 38 1.90 1.43 -0.85
C ARG A 38 3.06 0.94 0.00
N PRO A 39 2.94 -0.26 0.61
CA PRO A 39 3.99 -0.76 1.49
C PRO A 39 5.32 -0.87 0.74
N LEU A 40 5.27 -1.38 -0.49
CA LEU A 40 6.45 -1.55 -1.35
C LEU A 40 6.28 -0.88 -2.70
N VAL A 41 7.35 -0.29 -3.21
CA VAL A 41 7.38 0.45 -4.47
C VAL A 41 8.62 0.12 -5.30
N HIS A 42 8.45 0.15 -6.62
CA HIS A 42 9.58 0.18 -7.56
C HIS A 42 10.03 1.61 -7.81
N ASP A 43 11.22 1.77 -8.38
CA ASP A 43 11.68 3.08 -8.83
C ASP A 43 10.85 3.60 -10.00
N GLY A 44 10.59 4.91 -9.98
CA GLY A 44 9.81 5.59 -11.00
C GLY A 44 8.40 5.99 -10.54
N PRO A 45 7.59 6.58 -11.44
CA PRO A 45 6.28 7.10 -11.08
C PRO A 45 5.26 5.99 -10.82
N ASP A 46 4.48 6.14 -9.76
CA ASP A 46 3.32 5.30 -9.51
C ASP A 46 2.09 5.84 -10.26
N ARG A 47 1.82 5.25 -11.42
CA ARG A 47 0.72 5.66 -12.29
C ARG A 47 -0.66 5.53 -11.63
N MET A 48 -0.84 4.58 -10.71
CA MET A 48 -2.12 4.40 -10.04
C MET A 48 -2.36 5.51 -9.02
N TYR A 49 -1.33 5.83 -8.23
CA TYR A 49 -1.40 6.95 -7.30
C TYR A 49 -1.55 8.29 -8.03
N GLU A 50 -0.82 8.50 -9.13
CA GLU A 50 -0.98 9.70 -9.97
C GLU A 50 -2.42 9.84 -10.47
N LEU A 51 -3.00 8.76 -10.99
CA LEU A 51 -4.40 8.72 -11.40
C LEU A 51 -5.34 9.06 -10.25
N PHE A 52 -5.13 8.50 -9.05
CA PHE A 52 -5.96 8.80 -7.89
C PHE A 52 -5.85 10.26 -7.46
N ARG A 53 -4.64 10.80 -7.42
CA ARG A 53 -4.38 12.20 -7.07
C ARG A 53 -5.09 13.14 -8.04
N GLU A 54 -5.00 12.89 -9.35
CA GLU A 54 -5.62 13.72 -10.38
C GLU A 54 -7.14 13.60 -10.42
N ARG A 55 -7.67 12.36 -10.35
CA ARG A 55 -9.10 12.09 -10.48
C ARG A 55 -9.90 12.46 -9.23
N TYR A 56 -9.34 12.22 -8.04
CA TYR A 56 -10.04 12.39 -6.76
C TYR A 56 -9.55 13.58 -5.94
N GLY A 57 -8.55 14.32 -6.42
CA GLY A 57 -8.05 15.53 -5.76
C GLY A 57 -7.43 15.25 -4.38
N LEU A 58 -6.75 14.10 -4.22
CA LEU A 58 -6.15 13.72 -2.94
C LEU A 58 -5.16 14.79 -2.47
N SER A 59 -5.34 15.29 -1.24
CA SER A 59 -4.45 16.26 -0.61
C SER A 59 -3.23 15.62 0.07
N GLN A 60 -3.06 14.30 -0.08
CA GLN A 60 -1.98 13.54 0.54
C GLN A 60 -0.61 13.96 -0.02
N PRO A 61 0.38 14.26 0.84
CA PRO A 61 1.75 14.50 0.38
C PRO A 61 2.31 13.26 -0.33
N PRO A 62 2.88 13.38 -1.54
CA PRO A 62 3.39 12.23 -2.31
C PRO A 62 4.36 11.34 -1.53
N ASP A 63 5.23 11.93 -0.73
CA ASP A 63 6.24 11.20 0.06
C ASP A 63 5.63 10.32 1.17
N SER A 64 4.37 10.57 1.55
CA SER A 64 3.65 9.78 2.57
C SER A 64 2.89 8.57 2.01
N VAL A 65 2.91 8.39 0.69
CA VAL A 65 2.21 7.29 0.01
C VAL A 65 3.00 5.99 0.13
N PHE A 66 4.32 6.10 0.17
CA PHE A 66 5.23 4.99 -0.03
C PHE A 66 5.87 4.58 1.30
N GLY A 67 5.87 3.28 1.58
CA GLY A 67 6.62 2.73 2.72
C GLY A 67 8.10 2.58 2.37
N MET A 68 8.43 1.63 1.49
CA MET A 68 9.81 1.29 1.18
C MET A 68 10.03 0.87 -0.27
N HIS A 69 11.20 1.17 -0.83
CA HIS A 69 11.61 0.60 -2.13
C HIS A 69 11.91 -0.90 -2.00
N TYR A 70 11.53 -1.70 -2.99
CA TYR A 70 11.77 -3.15 -2.99
C TYR A 70 13.23 -3.53 -2.74
N ALA A 71 14.19 -2.80 -3.33
CA ALA A 71 15.61 -3.05 -3.12
C ALA A 71 16.01 -2.93 -1.65
N ARG A 72 15.47 -1.93 -0.93
CA ARG A 72 15.73 -1.77 0.49
C ARG A 72 14.99 -2.81 1.33
N ALA A 73 13.77 -3.17 0.94
CA ALA A 73 12.99 -4.21 1.63
C ALA A 73 13.67 -5.58 1.55
N SER A 74 14.18 -5.95 0.37
CA SER A 74 14.93 -7.19 0.18
C SER A 74 16.22 -7.22 1.01
N ALA A 75 17.00 -6.13 1.00
CA ALA A 75 18.19 -6.01 1.83
C ALA A 75 17.87 -6.13 3.33
N LEU A 76 16.84 -5.42 3.81
CA LEU A 76 16.42 -5.48 5.21
C LEU A 76 15.93 -6.88 5.60
N GLN A 77 15.13 -7.52 4.75
CA GLN A 77 14.63 -8.87 4.98
C GLN A 77 15.77 -9.89 5.05
N ALA A 78 16.81 -9.74 4.23
CA ALA A 78 18.00 -10.59 4.27
C ALA A 78 18.89 -10.33 5.50
N GLU A 79 19.03 -9.07 5.93
CA GLU A 79 19.90 -8.67 7.04
C GLU A 79 19.25 -8.89 8.42
N GLN A 80 17.95 -8.62 8.56
CA GLN A 80 17.26 -8.50 9.85
C GLN A 80 15.97 -9.34 9.92
N GLY A 81 15.58 -9.99 8.82
CA GLY A 81 14.42 -10.88 8.77
C GLY A 81 13.11 -10.18 8.41
N LEU A 82 12.08 -11.01 8.20
CA LEU A 82 10.76 -10.56 7.75
C LEU A 82 10.01 -9.74 8.82
N ASP A 83 10.20 -10.07 10.10
CA ASP A 83 9.50 -9.39 11.20
C ASP A 83 9.93 -7.92 11.34
N GLU A 84 11.20 -7.63 11.13
CA GLU A 84 11.71 -6.25 11.12
C GLU A 84 11.17 -5.48 9.91
N LEU A 85 11.14 -6.09 8.72
CA LEU A 85 10.54 -5.47 7.54
C LEU A 85 9.06 -5.12 7.79
N VAL A 86 8.28 -6.05 8.32
CA VAL A 86 6.87 -5.84 8.64
C VAL A 86 6.73 -4.73 9.69
N SER A 87 7.53 -4.75 10.76
CA SER A 87 7.49 -3.74 11.82
C SER A 87 7.67 -2.33 11.26
N ARG A 88 8.65 -2.10 10.38
CA ARG A 88 8.87 -0.78 9.76
C ARG A 88 7.69 -0.33 8.90
N LEU A 89 7.14 -1.23 8.08
CA LEU A 89 5.99 -0.92 7.24
C LEU A 89 4.74 -0.59 8.08
N VAL A 90 4.57 -1.27 9.23
CA VAL A 90 3.50 -0.98 10.19
C VAL A 90 3.68 0.38 10.83
N GLU A 91 4.90 0.76 11.23
CA GLU A 91 5.17 2.09 11.78
C GLU A 91 4.86 3.20 10.76
N ASP A 92 5.27 3.01 9.50
CA ASP A 92 4.99 3.96 8.40
C ASP A 92 3.48 4.11 8.18
N TYR A 93 2.77 2.99 8.12
CA TYR A 93 1.33 2.96 7.96
C TYR A 93 0.60 3.61 9.14
N GLN A 94 0.99 3.34 10.38
CA GLN A 94 0.32 3.91 11.57
C GLN A 94 0.42 5.43 11.61
N ARG A 95 1.56 6.01 11.20
CA ARG A 95 1.72 7.46 11.09
C ARG A 95 0.74 8.06 10.08
N LEU A 96 0.54 7.39 8.94
CA LEU A 96 -0.44 7.81 7.94
C LEU A 96 -1.89 7.64 8.46
N ALA A 97 -2.22 6.47 8.99
CA ALA A 97 -3.56 6.13 9.46
C ALA A 97 -4.05 7.02 10.63
N ALA A 98 -3.14 7.67 11.36
CA ALA A 98 -3.49 8.64 12.40
C ALA A 98 -4.06 9.96 11.84
N ALA A 99 -3.76 10.31 10.58
CA ALA A 99 -4.11 11.59 9.97
C ALA A 99 -5.34 11.56 9.04
N TYR A 100 -5.82 10.37 8.69
CA TYR A 100 -6.89 10.16 7.69
C TYR A 100 -8.05 9.33 8.25
N ASP A 101 -9.21 9.44 7.61
CA ASP A 101 -10.43 8.74 8.04
C ASP A 101 -10.53 7.33 7.41
N ALA A 102 -10.00 7.17 6.20
CA ALA A 102 -9.82 5.88 5.56
C ALA A 102 -8.48 5.77 4.81
N VAL A 103 -7.96 4.55 4.70
CA VAL A 103 -6.73 4.25 3.95
C VAL A 103 -7.01 3.12 2.96
N LEU A 104 -6.76 3.38 1.67
CA LEU A 104 -6.64 2.33 0.66
C LEU A 104 -5.19 1.85 0.63
N VAL A 105 -4.97 0.61 1.04
CA VAL A 105 -3.65 -0.01 0.94
C VAL A 105 -3.57 -0.81 -0.36
N ILE A 106 -2.56 -0.50 -1.18
CA ILE A 106 -2.26 -1.22 -2.41
C ILE A 106 -1.09 -2.17 -2.13
N GLY A 107 -1.35 -3.47 -2.15
CA GLY A 107 -0.36 -4.51 -1.91
C GLY A 107 0.70 -4.63 -3.00
N THR A 108 1.64 -5.56 -2.80
CA THR A 108 2.73 -5.85 -3.74
C THR A 108 2.18 -6.17 -5.12
N ASP A 109 2.89 -5.79 -6.17
CA ASP A 109 2.44 -5.89 -7.55
C ASP A 109 2.83 -7.20 -8.25
N PHE A 110 3.42 -8.15 -7.52
CA PHE A 110 3.94 -9.42 -8.04
C PHE A 110 4.91 -9.26 -9.22
N ALA A 111 5.43 -8.05 -9.43
CA ALA A 111 6.31 -7.72 -10.54
C ALA A 111 7.74 -7.58 -10.01
N HIS A 112 8.67 -8.35 -10.58
CA HIS A 112 10.12 -8.19 -10.34
C HIS A 112 10.53 -8.20 -8.85
N THR A 113 9.82 -8.98 -8.05
CA THR A 113 10.07 -9.12 -6.61
C THR A 113 11.10 -10.20 -6.30
N GLN A 114 11.81 -10.02 -5.19
CA GLN A 114 12.69 -11.04 -4.59
C GLN A 114 12.15 -11.53 -3.23
N LEU A 115 10.96 -11.08 -2.83
CA LEU A 115 10.37 -11.48 -1.55
C LEU A 115 9.73 -12.87 -1.68
N PRO A 116 10.06 -13.81 -0.77
CA PRO A 116 9.43 -15.13 -0.76
C PRO A 116 7.97 -15.01 -0.26
N ASP A 117 7.10 -15.87 -0.79
CA ASP A 117 5.68 -15.98 -0.38
C ASP A 117 4.94 -14.63 -0.33
N GLU A 118 4.89 -13.93 -1.47
CA GLU A 118 4.26 -12.61 -1.55
C GLU A 118 2.80 -12.59 -1.10
N LEU A 119 2.05 -13.65 -1.38
CA LEU A 119 0.64 -13.71 -0.96
C LEU A 119 0.55 -13.79 0.57
N GLY A 120 1.36 -14.65 1.21
CA GLY A 120 1.47 -14.71 2.66
C GLY A 120 1.94 -13.39 3.28
N PHE A 121 2.90 -12.71 2.62
CA PHE A 121 3.37 -11.40 3.05
C PHE A 121 2.28 -10.32 2.99
N ASN A 122 1.55 -10.21 1.89
CA ASN A 122 0.42 -9.29 1.77
C ASN A 122 -0.68 -9.60 2.81
N ALA A 123 -1.01 -10.88 3.02
CA ALA A 123 -2.00 -11.29 4.00
C ALA A 123 -1.58 -10.91 5.42
N ARG A 124 -0.29 -11.06 5.75
CA ARG A 124 0.27 -10.61 7.02
C ARG A 124 0.15 -9.10 7.17
N LEU A 125 0.55 -8.31 6.17
CA LEU A 125 0.42 -6.85 6.22
C LEU A 125 -1.04 -6.39 6.38
N ALA A 126 -1.98 -7.02 5.67
CA ALA A 126 -3.40 -6.70 5.82
C ALA A 126 -3.87 -6.86 7.27
N ASN A 127 -3.52 -7.98 7.92
CA ASN A 127 -3.83 -8.22 9.33
C ASN A 127 -3.21 -7.16 10.25
N GLU A 128 -1.92 -6.84 10.09
CA GLU A 128 -1.23 -5.83 10.90
C GLU A 128 -1.77 -4.41 10.68
N PHE A 129 -2.31 -4.13 9.48
CA PHE A 129 -2.94 -2.85 9.16
C PHE A 129 -4.41 -2.78 9.60
N GLY A 130 -4.97 -3.89 10.10
CA GLY A 130 -6.38 -3.98 10.52
C GLY A 130 -7.36 -3.93 9.35
N ALA A 131 -7.01 -4.56 8.22
CA ALA A 131 -7.77 -4.59 6.97
C ALA A 131 -8.17 -6.01 6.55
#